data_AF-A0A543CF33-F1
#
_entry.id   AF-A0A543CF33-F1
#
_cell.length_a   1.000
_cell.length_b   1.000
_cell.length_c   1.000
_cell.angle_alpha   90.00
_cell.angle_beta   90.00
_cell.angle_gamma   90.00
#
_symmetry.space_group_name_H-M   'P 1'
#
loop_
_entity.id
_entity.type
_entity.pdbx_description
1 polymer ?
#
loop_
_entity_poly.entity_id
_entity_poly.type
_entity_poly.pdbx_seq_one_letter_code
_entity_poly.pdbx_strand_id
1 'polypeptide(L)' 'MSPSDVGRRVSLRRRLPNGLYSDVVGYLQAWVAGELTVRRRDGTLATIAEADLVAGKVVPPPPERRRPSRPPE' A
#
# COMPACT_ATOMS: atom_id res chain seq x y z
N MET A 1 -8.88 -2.02 6.16
CA MET A 1 -8.06 -3.05 5.47
C MET A 1 -7.89 -4.23 6.40
N SER A 2 -7.62 -5.40 5.84
CA SER A 2 -7.57 -6.68 6.53
C SER A 2 -6.49 -7.58 5.91
N PRO A 3 -6.13 -8.72 6.53
CA PRO A 3 -5.22 -9.69 5.93
C PRO A 3 -5.65 -10.18 4.53
N SER A 4 -6.94 -10.11 4.20
CA SER A 4 -7.45 -10.44 2.86
C SER A 4 -7.02 -9.44 1.77
N ASP A 5 -6.44 -8.29 2.14
CA ASP A 5 -5.94 -7.29 1.19
C ASP A 5 -4.50 -7.59 0.71
N VAL A 6 -3.91 -8.71 1.12
CA VAL A 6 -2.61 -9.19 0.59
C VAL A 6 -2.69 -9.30 -0.94
N GLY A 7 -1.66 -8.80 -1.62
CA GLY A 7 -1.59 -8.67 -3.07
C GLY A 7 -2.16 -7.36 -3.61
N ARG A 8 -2.89 -6.57 -2.81
CA ARG A 8 -3.46 -5.29 -3.23
C ARG A 8 -2.49 -4.14 -2.95
N ARG A 9 -2.64 -3.06 -3.73
CA ARG A 9 -1.92 -1.81 -3.47
C ARG A 9 -2.55 -1.12 -2.27
N VAL A 10 -1.73 -0.74 -1.31
CA VAL A 10 -2.13 -0.10 -0.06
C VAL A 10 -1.30 1.16 0.19
N SER A 11 -1.89 2.09 0.93
CA SER A 11 -1.23 3.26 1.49
C SER A 11 -1.37 3.16 3.00
N LEU A 12 -0.24 3.02 3.68
CA LEU A 12 -0.15 2.87 5.13
C LEU A 12 0.52 4.11 5.71
N ARG A 13 -0.01 4.61 6.82
CA ARG A 13 0.63 5.62 7.66
C ARG A 13 1.07 4.93 8.94
N ARG A 14 2.39 4.95 9.21
CA ARG A 14 2.98 4.40 10.43
C ARG A 14 3.51 5.50 11.33
N ARG A 15 3.46 5.27 12.63
CA ARG A 15 4.21 6.03 13.62
C ARG A 15 5.65 5.52 13.65
N LEU A 16 6.58 6.44 13.83
CA LEU A 16 7.99 6.14 14.02
C LEU A 16 8.35 6.27 15.52
N PRO A 17 9.40 5.57 15.99
CA PRO A 17 9.84 5.65 17.38
C PRO A 17 10.20 7.08 17.84
N ASN A 18 10.59 7.95 16.91
CA ASN A 18 10.89 9.37 17.17
C ASN A 18 9.63 10.25 17.30
N GLY A 19 8.43 9.65 17.31
CA GLY A 19 7.16 10.37 17.42
C GLY A 19 6.67 10.99 16.11
N LEU A 20 7.43 10.88 15.01
CA LEU A 20 7.00 11.32 13.69
C LEU A 20 6.12 10.27 13.00
N TYR A 21 5.56 10.65 11.86
CA TYR A 21 4.79 9.77 11.00
C TYR A 21 5.48 9.57 9.66
N SER A 22 5.33 8.37 9.10
CA SER A 22 5.86 8.01 7.79
C SER A 22 4.79 7.31 6.97
N ASP A 23 4.61 7.77 5.74
CA ASP A 23 3.68 7.17 4.81
C ASP A 23 4.41 6.18 3.89
N VAL A 24 3.85 4.97 3.75
CA VAL A 24 4.36 3.88 2.92
C VAL A 24 3.30 3.50 1.91
N VAL A 25 3.65 3.57 0.63
CA VAL A 25 2.77 3.15 -0.47
C VAL A 25 3.42 1.99 -1.21
N GLY A 26 2.68 0.90 -1.38
CA GLY A 26 3.19 -0.30 -2.02
C GLY A 26 2.14 -1.39 -2.08
N TYR A 27 2.57 -2.61 -2.39
CA TYR A 27 1.71 -3.79 -2.37
C TYR A 27 1.86 -4.51 -1.03
N LEU A 28 0.74 -4.81 -0.39
CA LEU A 28 0.75 -5.63 0.83
C LEU A 28 1.19 -7.05 0.44
N GLN A 29 2.34 -7.50 0.93
CA GLN A 29 2.88 -8.84 0.66
C GLN A 29 2.45 -9.84 1.73
N ALA A 30 2.39 -9.41 2.98
CA ALA A 30 1.99 -10.24 4.10
C ALA A 30 1.35 -9.38 5.19
N TRP A 31 0.40 -9.97 5.90
CA TRP A 31 -0.15 -9.43 7.13
C TRP A 31 -0.36 -10.61 8.07
N VAL A 32 0.59 -10.82 8.97
CA VAL A 32 0.62 -11.97 9.89
C VAL A 32 1.32 -11.56 11.17
N ALA A 33 1.00 -12.22 12.29
CA ALA A 33 1.67 -12.03 13.57
C ALA A 33 1.74 -10.56 14.05
N GLY A 34 0.75 -9.73 13.69
CA GLY A 34 0.74 -8.31 14.04
C GLY A 34 1.77 -7.48 13.26
N GLU A 35 2.30 -7.96 12.15
CA GLU A 35 3.18 -7.22 11.25
C GLU A 35 2.66 -7.21 9.81
N LEU A 36 2.76 -6.05 9.19
CA LEU A 36 2.44 -5.82 7.79
C LEU A 36 3.75 -5.67 7.01
N THR A 37 3.91 -6.48 5.98
CA THR A 37 5.03 -6.37 5.03
C THR A 37 4.53 -5.75 3.75
N VAL A 38 5.06 -4.58 3.38
CA VAL A 38 4.70 -3.87 2.15
C VAL A 38 5.88 -3.81 1.20
N ARG A 39 5.71 -4.30 -0.03
CA ARG A 39 6.68 -4.10 -1.12
C ARG A 39 6.44 -2.74 -1.77
N ARG A 40 7.41 -1.86 -1.62
CA ARG A 40 7.42 -0.54 -2.27
C ARG A 40 7.71 -0.69 -3.76
N ARG A 41 7.44 0.38 -4.51
CA ARG A 41 7.66 0.41 -5.97
C ARG A 41 9.13 0.27 -6.37
N ASP A 42 10.04 0.69 -5.50
CA ASP A 42 11.49 0.57 -5.68
C ASP A 42 12.02 -0.87 -5.44
N GLY A 43 11.14 -1.82 -5.10
CA GLY A 43 11.49 -3.20 -4.80
C GLY A 43 11.85 -3.46 -3.34
N THR A 44 11.99 -2.41 -2.51
CA THR A 44 12.28 -2.56 -1.09
C THR A 44 11.06 -3.05 -0.31
N LEU A 45 11.32 -3.76 0.79
CA LEU A 45 10.30 -4.22 1.73
C LEU A 45 10.28 -3.30 2.94
N ALA A 46 9.09 -2.85 3.31
CA ALA A 46 8.84 -2.11 4.53
C ALA A 46 7.99 -2.95 5.48
N THR A 47 8.57 -3.28 6.64
CA THR A 47 7.86 -3.93 7.73
C THR A 47 7.30 -2.88 8.69
N ILE A 48 6.06 -3.08 9.10
CA ILE A 48 5.29 -2.16 9.93
C ILE A 48 4.56 -2.98 10.98
N ALA A 49 4.84 -2.75 12.26
CA ALA A 49 4.06 -3.34 13.33
C ALA A 49 2.62 -2.79 13.27
N GLU A 50 1.64 -3.66 13.45
CA GLU A 50 0.22 -3.32 13.51
C GLU A 50 -0.05 -2.32 14.64
N ALA A 51 0.70 -2.39 15.73
CA ALA A 51 0.63 -1.44 16.84
C ALA A 51 1.08 -0.01 16.45
N ASP A 52 1.98 0.13 15.47
CA ASP A 52 2.46 1.43 14.98
C ASP A 52 1.63 1.96 13.79
N LEU A 53 0.70 1.15 13.29
CA LEU A 53 -0.12 1.49 12.15
C LEU A 53 -1.23 2.47 12.56
N VAL A 54 -1.11 3.71 12.10
CA VAL A 54 -2.06 4.78 12.44
C VAL A 54 -3.26 4.75 11.51
N ALA A 55 -3.02 4.52 10.23
CA ALA A 55 -4.07 4.41 9.23
C ALA A 55 -3.59 3.53 8.09
N GLY A 56 -4.52 2.84 7.43
CA GLY A 56 -4.22 2.36 6.11
C GLY A 56 -5.46 2.13 5.27
N LYS A 57 -5.28 2.41 3.99
CA LYS A 57 -6.32 2.33 2.97
C LYS A 57 -5.83 1.47 1.83
N VAL A 58 -6.74 0.67 1.30
CA VAL A 58 -6.52 0.01 0.02
C VAL A 58 -6.65 1.06 -1.07
N VAL A 59 -5.66 1.15 -1.93
CA VAL A 59 -5.62 2.10 -3.05
C VAL A 59 -5.87 1.30 -4.33
N PRO A 60 -6.89 1.64 -5.14
CA PRO A 60 -7.07 0.98 -6.41
C PRO A 60 -5.84 1.18 -7.31
N PRO A 61 -5.53 0.23 -8.20
CA PRO A 61 -4.51 0.44 -9.22
C PRO A 61 -4.87 1.69 -10.04
N PRO A 62 -3.87 2.43 -10.55
CA PRO A 62 -4.15 3.58 -11.41
C PRO A 62 -5.07 3.12 -12.56
N PRO A 63 -6.11 3.91 -12.90
CA PRO A 63 -7.06 3.52 -13.93
C PRO A 63 -6.34 3.27 -15.25
N GLU A 64 -6.77 2.23 -15.98
CA GLU A 64 -6.29 1.97 -17.33
C GLU A 64 -6.47 3.23 -18.20
N ARG A 65 -5.38 3.69 -18.81
CA ARG A 65 -5.42 4.85 -19.72
C ARG A 65 -6.41 4.54 -20.84
N ARG A 66 -7.56 5.22 -20.84
CA ARG A 66 -8.46 5.23 -21.99
C ARG A 66 -7.66 5.69 -23.20
N ARG A 67 -7.45 4.79 -24.17
CA ARG A 67 -6.96 5.19 -25.49
C ARG A 67 -8.02 6.10 -26.10
N PRO A 68 -7.66 7.24 -26.71
CA PRO A 68 -8.61 8.00 -27.51
C PRO A 68 -9.07 7.08 -28.65
N SER A 69 -10.37 6.79 -28.67
CA SER A 69 -11.04 6.14 -29.79
C SER A 69 -10.82 7.00 -31.03
N ARG A 70 -10.10 6.44 -32.02
CA ARG A 70 -9.97 7.03 -33.35
C ARG A 70 -11.39 7.18 -33.92
N PRO A 71 -11.83 8.38 -34.34
CA PRO A 71 -13.14 8.53 -34.95
C PRO A 71 -13.17 7.72 -36.27
N PRO A 72 -14.27 7.01 -36.58
CA PRO A 72 -14.47 6.44 -37.90
C PRO A 72 -14.67 7.55 -38.94
N GLU A 73 -14.22 7.26 -40.16
CA GLU A 73 -14.20 8.12 -41.35
C GLU A 73 -15.59 8.55 -41.82
#